data_AF-A0A948JC49-F1
#
_entry.id   AF-A0A948JC49-F1
#
_cell.length_a   1.000
_cell.length_b   1.000
_cell.length_c   1.000
_cell.angle_alpha   90.00
_cell.angle_beta   90.00
_cell.angle_gamma   90.00
#
_symmetry.space_group_name_H-M   'P 1'
#
loop_
_entity.id
_entity.type
_entity.pdbx_description
1 polymer ?
#
loop_
_entity_poly.entity_id
_entity_poly.type
_entity_poly.pdbx_seq_one_letter_code
_entity_poly.pdbx_strand_id
1 'polypeptide(L)'
;MNANSSLSDTILSRVRTVHTVRRATPVVLASFVFLVASLWALGREVWVSQVFANMPPLFDIPALASFMTYAFLHTDIAVQILCLALVVATIGLARGCARILATLTNSYV
;
A
#
# COMPACT_ATOMS: atom_id res chain seq x y z
N MET A 1 9.08 -39.46 -21.22
CA MET A 1 9.27 -38.17 -20.51
C MET A 1 10.71 -38.15 -20.03
N ASN A 2 11.53 -37.21 -20.52
CA ASN A 2 12.97 -37.17 -20.25
C ASN A 2 13.22 -36.42 -18.94
N ALA A 3 13.93 -37.03 -17.98
CA ALA A 3 14.25 -36.41 -16.70
C ALA A 3 14.97 -35.05 -16.83
N ASN A 4 15.63 -34.81 -17.96
CA ASN A 4 16.30 -33.55 -18.27
C ASN A 4 15.33 -32.38 -18.54
N SER A 5 14.11 -32.65 -19.03
CA SER A 5 13.14 -31.59 -19.30
C SER A 5 12.45 -31.10 -18.03
N SER A 6 12.08 -32.00 -17.12
CA SER A 6 11.44 -31.63 -15.84
C SER A 6 12.39 -30.86 -14.92
N LEU A 7 13.68 -31.20 -14.93
CA LEU A 7 14.70 -30.53 -14.13
C LEU A 7 14.99 -29.12 -14.69
N SER A 8 15.03 -28.98 -16.02
CA SER A 8 15.17 -27.68 -16.69
C SER A 8 13.97 -26.76 -16.43
N ASP A 9 12.74 -27.28 -16.49
CA ASP A 9 11.52 -26.51 -16.20
C ASP A 9 11.49 -26.01 -14.74
N THR A 10 11.93 -26.85 -13.80
CA THR A 10 12.01 -26.48 -12.37
C THR A 10 13.04 -25.36 -12.12
N ILE A 11 14.18 -25.39 -12.82
CA ILE A 11 15.20 -24.34 -12.68
C ILE A 11 14.72 -23.04 -13.33
N LEU A 12 14.12 -23.12 -14.52
CA LEU A 12 13.61 -21.96 -15.25
C LEU A 12 12.48 -21.25 -14.48
N SER A 13 11.59 -21.99 -13.81
CA SER A 13 10.54 -21.39 -12.98
C SER A 13 11.13 -20.59 -11.82
N ARG A 14 12.12 -21.13 -11.10
CA ARG A 14 12.80 -20.46 -9.97
C ARG A 14 13.57 -19.22 -10.42
N VAL A 15 14.28 -19.28 -11.54
CA VAL A 15 15.00 -18.12 -12.09
C VAL A 15 14.02 -17.01 -12.47
N ARG A 16 12.89 -17.35 -13.10
CA ARG A 16 11.83 -16.38 -13.43
C ARG A 16 11.24 -15.76 -12.17
N THR A 17 11.03 -16.53 -11.10
CA THR A 17 10.54 -16.03 -9.81
C THR A 17 11.51 -15.05 -9.17
N VAL A 18 12.79 -15.42 -9.05
CA VAL A 18 13.82 -14.52 -8.48
C VAL A 18 13.94 -13.24 -9.30
N HIS A 19 13.91 -13.33 -10.63
CA HIS A 19 13.98 -12.16 -11.49
C HIS A 19 12.76 -11.25 -11.36
N THR A 20 11.56 -11.83 -11.26
CA THR A 20 10.30 -11.08 -11.10
C THR A 20 10.23 -10.41 -9.73
N VAL A 21 10.58 -11.14 -8.67
CA VAL A 21 10.66 -10.59 -7.30
C VAL A 21 11.66 -9.44 -7.26
N ARG A 22 12.88 -9.63 -7.79
CA ARG A 22 13.92 -8.60 -7.83
C ARG A 22 13.48 -7.32 -8.54
N ARG A 23 12.65 -7.44 -9.57
CA ARG A 23 12.10 -6.27 -10.30
C ARG A 23 10.95 -5.59 -9.53
N ALA A 24 10.17 -6.34 -8.76
CA ALA A 24 9.06 -5.80 -7.96
C ALA A 24 9.51 -5.15 -6.65
N THR A 25 10.61 -5.63 -6.03
CA THR A 25 11.17 -5.10 -4.78
C THR A 25 11.38 -3.58 -4.77
N PRO A 26 12.04 -2.94 -5.74
CA PRO A 26 12.26 -1.49 -5.70
C PRO A 26 10.95 -0.70 -5.80
N VAL A 27 9.94 -1.21 -6.52
CA VAL A 27 8.63 -0.56 -6.65
C VAL A 27 7.86 -0.62 -5.33
N VAL A 28 7.89 -1.76 -4.64
CA VAL A 28 7.29 -1.91 -3.32
C VAL A 28 7.99 -1.02 -2.29
N LEU A 29 9.32 -1.00 -2.31
CA LEU A 29 10.11 -0.17 -1.40
C LEU A 29 9.82 1.32 -1.63
N ALA A 30 9.79 1.77 -2.89
CA ALA A 30 9.45 3.15 -3.23
C ALA A 30 8.03 3.52 -2.76
N SER A 31 7.05 2.62 -2.95
CA SER A 31 5.67 2.83 -2.49
C SER A 31 5.60 2.93 -0.96
N PHE A 32 6.38 2.11 -0.26
CA PHE A 32 6.48 2.14 1.20
C PHE A 32 7.10 3.44 1.70
N VAL A 33 8.24 3.86 1.13
CA VAL A 33 8.90 5.13 1.48
C VAL A 33 7.96 6.31 1.22
N PHE A 34 7.28 6.31 0.08
CA PHE A 34 6.31 7.35 -0.27
C PHE A 34 5.11 7.39 0.70
N LEU A 35 4.61 6.22 1.14
CA LEU A 35 3.56 6.13 2.14
C LEU A 35 4.01 6.70 3.49
N VAL A 36 5.20 6.32 3.96
CA VAL A 36 5.76 6.82 5.22
C VAL A 36 6.00 8.33 5.15
N ALA A 37 6.56 8.84 4.05
CA ALA A 37 6.77 10.27 3.85
C ALA A 37 5.45 11.04 3.83
N SER A 38 4.42 10.49 3.20
CA SER A 38 3.08 11.11 3.16
C SER A 38 2.44 11.14 4.54
N LEU A 39 2.52 10.05 5.32
CA LEU A 39 2.04 10.00 6.70
C LEU A 39 2.79 11.00 7.60
N TRP A 40 4.11 11.10 7.44
CA TRP A 40 4.91 12.03 8.20
C TRP A 40 4.55 13.48 7.89
N ALA A 41 4.41 13.84 6.61
CA ALA A 41 3.97 15.18 6.20
C ALA A 41 2.56 15.50 6.70
N LEU A 42 1.63 14.53 6.61
CA LEU A 42 0.25 14.69 7.08
C LEU A 42 0.18 14.88 8.59
N GLY A 43 1.02 14.18 9.35
CA GLY A 43 1.12 14.36 10.81
C GLY A 43 1.68 15.73 11.24
N ARG A 44 2.40 16.44 10.36
CA ARG A 44 2.78 17.84 10.62
C ARG A 44 1.66 18.82 10.31
N GLU A 45 0.92 18.56 9.23
CA GLU A 45 -0.11 19.48 8.73
C GLU A 45 -1.39 19.37 9.56
N VAL A 46 -1.73 18.16 9.98
CA VAL A 46 -2.92 17.87 10.75
C VAL A 46 -2.52 17.63 12.20
N TRP A 47 -3.05 18.44 13.11
CA TRP A 47 -2.98 18.15 14.54
C TRP A 47 -3.91 16.97 14.86
N VAL A 48 -3.37 15.77 14.71
CA VAL A 48 -4.06 14.49 14.92
C VAL A 48 -4.72 14.42 16.29
N SER A 49 -4.08 14.99 17.31
CA SER A 49 -4.64 15.10 18.67
C SER A 49 -5.95 15.89 18.70
N GLN A 50 -6.06 16.97 17.92
CA GLN A 50 -7.24 17.82 17.86
C GLN A 50 -8.37 17.17 17.04
N VAL A 51 -8.03 16.31 16.07
CA VAL A 51 -8.99 15.48 15.36
C VAL A 51 -9.60 14.44 16.30
N PHE A 52 -8.77 13.71 17.06
CA PHE A 52 -9.25 12.73 18.02
C PHE A 52 -10.04 13.35 19.18
N ALA A 53 -9.68 14.57 19.61
CA ALA A 53 -10.41 15.28 20.66
C ALA A 53 -11.83 15.71 20.24
N ASN A 54 -12.03 15.98 18.94
CA ASN A 54 -13.32 16.43 18.40
C ASN A 54 -14.12 15.31 17.72
N MET A 55 -13.57 14.09 17.68
CA MET A 55 -14.17 12.98 16.98
C MET A 55 -15.39 12.43 17.74
N PRO A 56 -16.54 12.25 17.06
CA PRO A 56 -17.70 11.60 17.65
C PRO A 56 -17.44 10.11 17.92
N PRO A 57 -18.27 9.44 18.75
CA PRO A 57 -18.10 8.03 19.09
C PRO A 57 -17.98 7.12 17.85
N LEU A 58 -17.05 6.16 17.88
CA LEU A 58 -16.79 5.22 16.77
C LEU A 58 -18.03 4.44 16.31
N PHE A 59 -19.00 4.24 17.19
CA PHE A 59 -20.22 3.48 16.92
C PHE A 59 -21.34 4.32 16.28
N ASP A 60 -21.20 5.65 16.26
CA ASP A 60 -22.13 6.54 15.58
C ASP A 60 -21.65 6.79 14.14
N ILE A 61 -21.90 5.81 13.27
CA ILE A 61 -21.45 5.83 11.87
C ILE A 61 -21.91 7.09 11.12
N PRO A 62 -23.18 7.55 11.23
CA PRO A 62 -23.63 8.79 10.59
C PRO A 62 -22.86 10.03 11.06
N ALA A 63 -22.67 10.20 12.37
CA ALA A 63 -21.94 11.34 12.92
C ALA A 63 -20.46 11.30 12.55
N LEU A 64 -19.87 10.10 12.51
CA LEU A 64 -18.48 9.91 12.09
C LEU A 64 -18.30 10.27 10.61
N ALA A 65 -19.20 9.86 9.74
CA ALA A 65 -19.13 10.17 8.31
C ALA A 65 -19.25 11.67 8.03
N SER A 66 -20.17 12.36 8.71
CA SER A 66 -20.34 13.81 8.58
C SER A 66 -19.14 14.56 9.13
N PHE A 67 -18.61 14.17 10.28
CA PHE A 67 -17.39 14.74 10.86
C PHE A 67 -16.19 14.59 9.92
N MET A 68 -15.95 13.38 9.40
CA MET A 68 -14.82 13.12 8.49
C MET A 68 -14.92 13.92 7.20
N THR A 69 -16.13 14.01 6.63
CA THR A 69 -16.38 14.78 5.41
C THR A 69 -16.22 16.28 5.65
N TYR A 70 -16.76 16.79 6.75
CA TYR A 70 -16.64 18.20 7.12
C TYR A 70 -15.19 18.59 7.38
N ALA A 71 -14.46 17.77 8.15
CA ALA A 71 -13.04 17.97 8.42
C ALA A 71 -12.22 17.98 7.11
N PHE A 72 -12.44 17.02 6.21
CA PHE A 72 -11.72 16.94 4.94
C PHE A 72 -11.99 18.13 4.01
N LEU A 73 -13.25 18.57 3.92
CA LEU A 73 -13.62 19.70 3.06
C LEU A 73 -13.08 21.04 3.58
N HIS A 74 -12.86 21.17 4.89
CA HIS A 74 -12.37 22.40 5.51
C HIS A 74 -10.88 22.37 5.86
N THR A 75 -10.15 21.29 5.51
CA THR A 75 -8.69 21.25 5.62
C THR A 75 -8.00 21.90 4.43
N ASP A 76 -6.75 22.34 4.65
CA ASP A 76 -5.90 22.88 3.60
C ASP A 76 -5.70 21.91 2.43
N ILE A 77 -5.52 22.47 1.23
CA ILE A 77 -5.29 21.72 -0.02
C ILE A 77 -4.13 20.73 0.11
N ALA A 78 -3.10 21.09 0.90
CA ALA A 78 -1.96 20.20 1.18
C ALA A 78 -2.40 18.87 1.82
N VAL A 79 -3.33 18.90 2.77
CA VAL A 79 -3.88 17.71 3.44
C VAL A 79 -4.65 16.85 2.45
N GLN A 80 -5.47 17.46 1.59
CA GLN A 80 -6.25 16.74 0.58
C GLN A 80 -5.34 16.00 -0.42
N ILE A 81 -4.28 16.67 -0.89
CA ILE A 81 -3.28 16.05 -1.77
C ILE A 81 -2.55 14.91 -1.05
N LEU A 82 -2.16 15.11 0.21
CA LEU A 82 -1.49 14.07 1.01
C LEU A 82 -2.39 12.85 1.25
N CYS A 83 -3.69 13.05 1.50
CA CYS A 83 -4.67 11.96 1.61
C CYS A 83 -4.76 11.16 0.30
N LEU A 84 -4.85 11.84 -0.85
CA LEU A 84 -4.86 11.17 -2.15
C LEU A 84 -3.55 10.42 -2.41
N ALA A 85 -2.41 11.02 -2.09
CA ALA A 85 -1.11 10.38 -2.18
C ALA A 85 -1.05 9.10 -1.32
N LEU A 86 -1.61 9.14 -0.11
CA LEU A 86 -1.71 7.99 0.79
C LEU A 86 -2.52 6.84 0.20
N VAL A 87 -3.67 7.15 -0.41
CA VAL A 87 -4.52 6.16 -1.08
C VAL A 87 -3.77 5.52 -2.24
N VAL A 88 -3.13 6.33 -3.10
CA VAL A 88 -2.33 5.83 -4.23
C VAL A 88 -1.17 4.96 -3.76
N ALA A 89 -0.45 5.38 -2.73
CA ALA A 89 0.67 4.63 -2.14
C ALA A 89 0.21 3.28 -1.60
N THR A 90 -0.91 3.27 -0.88
CA THR A 90 -1.50 2.06 -0.29
C THR A 90 -1.92 1.07 -1.37
N ILE A 91 -2.60 1.54 -2.42
CA ILE A 91 -2.99 0.69 -3.56
C ILE A 91 -1.75 0.15 -4.29
N GLY A 92 -0.74 1.00 -4.51
CA GLY A 92 0.52 0.61 -5.14
C GLY A 92 1.24 -0.49 -4.35
N LEU A 93 1.33 -0.32 -3.03
CA LEU A 93 1.93 -1.29 -2.12
C LEU A 93 1.15 -2.61 -2.12
N ALA A 94 -0.18 -2.56 -1.98
CA ALA A 94 -1.05 -3.74 -2.00
C ALA A 94 -0.90 -4.52 -3.31
N ARG A 95 -0.86 -3.82 -4.46
CA ARG A 95 -0.62 -4.44 -5.78
C ARG A 95 0.76 -5.06 -5.89
N GLY A 96 1.79 -4.40 -5.39
CA GLY A 96 3.15 -4.92 -5.38
C GLY A 96 3.26 -6.20 -4.53
N CYS A 97 2.69 -6.18 -3.33
CA CYS A 97 2.60 -7.36 -2.46
C CYS A 97 1.83 -8.50 -3.13
N ALA A 98 0.67 -8.23 -3.73
CA ALA A 98 -0.13 -9.25 -4.42
C ALA A 98 0.64 -9.89 -5.60
N ARG A 99 1.38 -9.11 -6.39
CA ARG A 99 2.21 -9.64 -7.48
C ARG A 99 3.34 -10.54 -6.97
N ILE A 100 4.01 -10.12 -5.90
CA ILE A 100 5.07 -10.93 -5.28
C ILE A 100 4.49 -12.24 -4.76
N LEU A 101 3.38 -12.17 -4.03
CA LEU A 101 2.70 -13.34 -3.47
C LEU A 101 2.26 -14.32 -4.58
N ALA A 102 1.62 -13.83 -5.64
CA ALA A 102 1.22 -14.66 -6.77
C ALA A 102 2.41 -15.34 -7.46
N THR A 103 3.54 -14.65 -7.60
CA THR A 103 4.76 -15.23 -8.19
C THR A 103 5.35 -16.32 -7.29
N LEU A 104 5.34 -16.11 -5.97
CA LEU A 104 5.82 -17.10 -5.01
C LEU A 104 4.92 -18.35 -5.01
N THR A 105 3.60 -18.20 -4.94
CA THR A 105 2.65 -19.33 -4.96
C THR A 105 2.81 -20.19 -6.22
N ASN A 106 2.98 -19.56 -7.39
CA ASN A 106 3.16 -20.26 -8.67
C ASN A 106 4.53 -20.97 -8.80
N SER A 107 5.42 -20.85 -7.81
CA SER A 107 6.71 -21.53 -7.76
C SER A 107 6.70 -22.79 -6.88
N TYR A 108 5.69 -22.96 -6.05
CA TYR A 108 5.54 -24.09 -5.12
C TYR A 108 4.50 -25.13 -5.59
N VAL A 109 3.72 -24.80 -6.63
CA VAL A 109 2.83 -25.71 -7.34
C VAL A 109 3.52 -26.17 -8.62
#